data_AF-B9VD96-F1
#
_entry.id   AF-B9VD96-F1
#
_cell.length_a   1.000
_cell.length_b   1.000
_cell.length_c   1.000
_cell.angle_alpha   90.00
_cell.angle_beta   90.00
_cell.angle_gamma   90.00
#
_symmetry.space_group_name_H-M   'P 1'
#
loop_
_entity.id
_entity.type
_entity.pdbx_description
1 polymer ?
#
loop_
_entity_poly.entity_id
_entity_poly.type
_entity_poly.pdbx_seq_one_letter_code
_entity_poly.pdbx_strand_id
1 'polypeptide(L)'
;VNSSGDISVRPHGTDTLPHQEIDLLKVVKKASDPINSGGLGLQLPLVVRFPDVLKNRLESLQSAFDYAVQSEGYEAHYQGVYPVKCNQDRFVVEDIVKFGTGFRFGLEAGSKPELLLAMSSLCKGSSEGLLVCNGFKDAEYISLALVARKLQLNTVIVLEQEEELDLVIDISRKMAVQPVIGLRAKLRTKHSGHFGSTSGEKGKFGLTTTQILRVVRKLKES
;
A
#
# COMPACT_ATOMS: atom_id res chain seq x y z
N VAL A 1 -10.59 -10.12 26.41
CA VAL A 1 -10.97 -9.84 27.81
C VAL A 1 -10.05 -10.68 28.67
N ASN A 2 -9.25 -10.04 29.54
CA ASN A 2 -8.28 -10.71 30.40
C ASN A 2 -8.95 -11.28 31.66
N SER A 3 -8.19 -11.94 32.53
CA SER A 3 -8.69 -12.55 33.77
C SER A 3 -9.29 -11.56 34.77
N SER A 4 -8.99 -10.27 34.63
CA SER A 4 -9.55 -9.19 35.46
C SER A 4 -10.88 -8.63 34.91
N GLY A 5 -11.33 -9.11 33.75
CA GLY A 5 -12.53 -8.59 33.07
C GLY A 5 -12.25 -7.39 32.15
N ASP A 6 -11.00 -6.96 32.01
CA ASP A 6 -10.63 -5.79 31.21
C ASP A 6 -10.39 -6.17 29.73
N ILE A 7 -10.59 -5.20 28.83
CA ILE A 7 -10.25 -5.36 27.41
C ILE A 7 -8.73 -5.37 27.27
N SER A 8 -8.23 -6.36 26.53
CA SER A 8 -6.82 -6.57 26.30
C SER A 8 -6.48 -6.61 24.81
N VAL A 9 -5.31 -6.09 24.46
CA VAL A 9 -4.72 -6.12 23.12
C VAL A 9 -3.65 -7.21 23.08
N ARG A 10 -3.72 -8.04 22.04
CA ARG A 10 -2.76 -9.10 21.76
C ARG A 10 -1.92 -8.71 20.55
N PRO A 11 -0.79 -7.99 20.74
CA PRO A 11 -0.04 -7.38 19.65
C PRO A 11 0.49 -8.38 18.61
N HIS A 12 0.75 -9.62 19.00
CA HIS A 12 1.28 -10.67 18.13
C HIS A 12 0.23 -11.73 17.78
N GLY A 13 -1.06 -11.37 17.82
CA GLY A 13 -2.13 -12.31 17.52
C GLY A 13 -2.18 -13.48 18.50
N THR A 14 -2.33 -14.70 17.99
CA THR A 14 -2.35 -15.94 18.79
C THR A 14 -1.03 -16.24 19.50
N ASP A 15 0.06 -15.70 18.97
CA ASP A 15 1.42 -15.94 19.49
C ASP A 15 1.80 -14.95 20.60
N THR A 16 0.86 -14.07 20.99
CA THR A 16 1.07 -13.15 22.11
C THR A 16 1.24 -13.93 23.40
N LEU A 17 2.43 -13.85 24.00
CA LEU A 17 2.70 -14.44 25.31
C LEU A 17 1.95 -13.67 26.40
N PRO A 18 1.59 -14.32 27.54
CA PRO A 18 0.82 -13.66 28.59
C PRO A 18 1.42 -12.34 29.11
N HIS A 19 2.75 -12.22 29.14
CA HIS A 19 3.45 -11.01 29.57
C HIS A 19 3.49 -9.89 28.51
N GLN A 20 3.12 -10.19 27.26
CA GLN A 20 3.02 -9.24 26.16
C GLN A 20 1.58 -8.74 25.96
N GLU A 21 0.60 -9.31 26.67
CA GLU A 21 -0.78 -8.86 26.62
C GLU A 21 -0.91 -7.47 27.24
N ILE A 22 -1.53 -6.54 26.51
CA ILE A 22 -1.64 -5.14 26.92
C ILE A 22 -3.05 -4.88 27.41
N ASP A 23 -3.18 -4.54 28.69
CA ASP A 23 -4.45 -4.11 29.29
C ASP A 23 -4.77 -2.68 28.86
N LEU A 24 -5.84 -2.51 28.08
CA LEU A 24 -6.19 -1.23 27.48
C LEU A 24 -6.62 -0.20 28.53
N LEU A 25 -7.27 -0.64 29.62
CA LEU A 25 -7.68 0.26 30.70
C LEU A 25 -6.44 0.84 31.39
N LYS A 26 -5.40 0.03 31.61
CA LYS A 26 -4.13 0.51 32.18
C LYS A 26 -3.43 1.49 31.25
N VAL A 27 -3.44 1.26 29.94
CA VAL A 27 -2.87 2.20 28.95
C VAL A 27 -3.59 3.54 28.99
N VAL A 28 -4.93 3.52 28.97
CA VAL A 28 -5.74 4.76 29.00
C VAL A 28 -5.50 5.52 30.30
N LYS A 29 -5.56 4.86 31.46
CA LYS A 29 -5.25 5.49 32.76
C LYS A 29 -3.85 6.08 32.78
N LYS A 30 -2.83 5.33 32.36
CA LYS A 30 -1.44 5.81 32.31
C LYS A 30 -1.32 7.06 31.41
N ALA A 31 -2.05 7.10 30.30
CA ALA A 31 -2.06 8.25 29.40
C ALA A 31 -2.83 9.46 29.98
N SER A 32 -3.99 9.24 30.61
CA SER A 32 -4.87 10.32 31.07
C SER A 32 -4.59 10.86 32.46
N ASP A 33 -4.05 10.03 33.35
CA ASP A 33 -3.88 10.39 34.75
C ASP A 33 -2.89 11.57 34.90
N PRO A 34 -3.07 12.42 35.92
CA PRO A 34 -2.20 13.56 36.14
C PRO A 34 -0.73 13.16 36.25
N ILE A 35 0.16 14.03 35.77
CA ILE A 35 1.62 13.84 35.84
C ILE A 35 2.06 13.60 37.31
N ASN A 36 1.44 14.31 38.26
CA ASN A 36 1.73 14.17 39.70
C ASN A 36 1.36 12.78 40.27
N SER A 37 0.47 12.05 39.60
CA SER A 37 0.10 10.67 39.93
C SER A 37 0.88 9.64 39.09
N GLY A 38 1.87 10.09 38.32
CA GLY A 38 2.69 9.25 37.45
C GLY A 38 2.07 8.95 36.08
N GLY A 39 1.01 9.62 35.66
CA GLY A 39 0.44 9.53 34.31
C GLY A 39 1.10 10.50 33.31
N LEU A 40 0.54 10.60 32.11
CA LEU A 40 1.00 11.54 31.06
C LEU A 40 0.17 12.82 30.95
N GLY A 41 -0.95 12.92 31.69
CA GLY A 41 -1.83 14.10 31.70
C GLY A 41 -2.52 14.41 30.37
N LEU A 42 -2.65 13.43 29.47
CA LEU A 42 -3.29 13.62 28.17
C LEU A 42 -4.81 13.66 28.29
N GLN A 43 -5.44 14.60 27.59
CA GLN A 43 -6.90 14.70 27.59
C GLN A 43 -7.55 13.68 26.65
N LEU A 44 -8.69 13.14 27.08
CA LEU A 44 -9.57 12.33 26.23
C LEU A 44 -10.30 13.24 25.22
N PRO A 45 -10.65 12.74 24.01
CA PRO A 45 -10.45 11.38 23.51
C PRO A 45 -9.01 11.09 23.06
N LEU A 46 -8.56 9.84 23.23
CA LEU A 46 -7.24 9.36 22.80
C LEU A 46 -7.35 8.40 21.62
N VAL A 47 -6.41 8.51 20.68
CA VAL A 47 -6.20 7.52 19.61
C VAL A 47 -4.93 6.73 19.93
N VAL A 48 -5.11 5.48 20.34
CA VAL A 48 -4.01 4.56 20.68
C VAL A 48 -3.70 3.67 19.48
N ARG A 49 -2.42 3.51 19.17
CA ARG A 49 -1.93 2.68 18.06
C ARG A 49 -1.03 1.59 18.61
N PHE A 50 -1.09 0.43 17.97
CA PHE A 50 -0.27 -0.73 18.32
C PHE A 50 0.52 -1.16 17.08
N PRO A 51 1.71 -0.60 16.84
CA PRO A 51 2.54 -0.94 15.68
C PRO A 51 2.81 -2.44 15.54
N ASP A 52 2.95 -3.16 16.66
CA ASP A 52 3.15 -4.60 16.65
C ASP A 52 1.97 -5.39 16.06
N VAL A 53 0.74 -4.89 16.20
CA VAL A 53 -0.43 -5.47 15.52
C VAL A 53 -0.30 -5.32 14.01
N LEU A 54 0.13 -4.14 13.55
CA LEU A 54 0.36 -3.90 12.13
C LEU A 54 1.48 -4.81 11.58
N LYS A 55 2.59 -4.92 12.31
CA LYS A 55 3.69 -5.84 11.99
C LYS A 55 3.18 -7.29 11.88
N ASN A 56 2.47 -7.77 12.88
CA ASN A 56 1.90 -9.13 12.89
C ASN A 56 0.96 -9.36 11.69
N ARG A 57 0.17 -8.36 11.29
CA ARG A 57 -0.72 -8.47 10.13
C ARG A 57 0.04 -8.56 8.82
N LEU A 58 1.13 -7.80 8.65
CA LEU A 58 2.00 -7.91 7.49
C LEU A 58 2.67 -9.28 7.42
N GLU A 59 3.25 -9.75 8.53
CA GLU A 59 3.89 -11.08 8.63
C GLU A 59 2.90 -12.22 8.37
N SER A 60 1.68 -12.12 8.92
CA SER A 60 0.62 -13.11 8.69
C SER A 60 0.20 -13.17 7.23
N LEU A 61 0.05 -12.00 6.58
CA LEU A 61 -0.30 -11.91 5.17
C LEU A 61 0.80 -12.55 4.30
N GLN A 62 2.06 -12.19 4.54
CA GLN A 62 3.19 -12.77 3.82
C GLN A 62 3.23 -14.29 4.01
N SER A 63 3.16 -14.76 5.26
CA SER A 63 3.24 -16.19 5.57
C SER A 63 2.12 -17.00 4.92
N ALA A 64 0.91 -16.43 4.83
CA ALA A 64 -0.21 -17.08 4.14
C ALA A 64 0.05 -17.25 2.64
N PHE A 65 0.62 -16.24 1.99
CA PHE A 65 0.99 -16.33 0.58
C PHE A 65 2.20 -17.23 0.35
N ASP A 66 3.22 -17.18 1.20
CA ASP A 66 4.39 -18.05 1.09
C ASP A 66 3.99 -19.52 1.22
N TYR A 67 3.09 -19.84 2.16
CA TYR A 67 2.51 -21.17 2.30
C TYR A 67 1.80 -21.62 1.02
N ALA A 68 0.94 -20.78 0.44
CA ALA A 68 0.21 -21.10 -0.78
C ALA A 68 1.15 -21.26 -2.01
N VAL A 69 2.16 -20.39 -2.13
CA VAL A 69 3.18 -20.48 -3.18
C VAL A 69 3.92 -21.81 -3.08
N GLN A 70 4.34 -22.20 -1.88
CA GLN A 70 5.04 -23.46 -1.65
C GLN A 70 4.13 -24.67 -1.88
N SER A 71 2.89 -24.65 -1.38
CA SER A 71 1.97 -25.78 -1.47
C SER A 71 1.54 -26.08 -2.91
N GLU A 72 1.45 -25.04 -3.74
CA GLU A 72 1.09 -25.17 -5.16
C GLU A 72 2.31 -25.31 -6.08
N GLY A 73 3.54 -25.29 -5.55
CA GLY A 73 4.76 -25.37 -6.34
C GLY A 73 4.94 -24.19 -7.30
N TYR A 74 4.43 -23.01 -6.94
CA TYR A 74 4.53 -21.81 -7.76
C TYR A 74 5.97 -21.24 -7.68
N GLU A 75 6.57 -20.94 -8.83
CA GLU A 75 8.00 -20.57 -8.90
C GLU A 75 8.29 -19.10 -8.51
N ALA A 76 7.26 -18.24 -8.57
CA ALA A 76 7.42 -16.83 -8.23
C ALA A 76 7.02 -16.56 -6.77
N HIS A 77 7.26 -15.34 -6.30
CA HIS A 77 6.96 -14.94 -4.93
C HIS A 77 5.76 -13.98 -4.89
N TYR A 78 5.16 -13.87 -3.71
CA TYR A 78 4.24 -12.80 -3.41
C TYR A 78 4.98 -11.52 -3.00
N GLN A 79 4.53 -10.39 -3.52
CA GLN A 79 4.99 -9.06 -3.12
C GLN A 79 3.77 -8.18 -2.86
N GLY A 80 3.56 -7.83 -1.60
CA GLY A 80 2.44 -6.98 -1.19
C GLY A 80 2.72 -5.50 -1.43
N VAL A 81 1.64 -4.72 -1.62
CA VAL A 81 1.71 -3.27 -1.80
C VAL A 81 0.59 -2.64 -0.97
N TYR A 82 0.92 -1.63 -0.16
CA TYR A 82 -0.06 -0.93 0.67
C TYR A 82 -0.63 0.30 -0.04
N PRO A 83 -1.94 0.37 -0.27
CA PRO A 83 -2.59 1.55 -0.81
C PRO A 83 -2.63 2.67 0.23
N VAL A 84 -1.81 3.70 0.02
CA VAL A 84 -1.63 4.82 0.96
C VAL A 84 -2.96 5.53 1.25
N LYS A 85 -3.89 5.51 0.29
CA LYS A 85 -5.26 6.04 0.44
C LYS A 85 -6.04 5.48 1.63
N CYS A 86 -5.69 4.28 2.13
CA CYS A 86 -6.39 3.66 3.25
C CYS A 86 -6.10 4.36 4.58
N ASN A 87 -4.87 4.84 4.76
CA ASN A 87 -4.46 5.66 5.90
C ASN A 87 -3.13 6.33 5.57
N GLN A 88 -3.16 7.64 5.34
CA GLN A 88 -2.00 8.45 4.96
C GLN A 88 -1.19 8.94 6.18
N ASP A 89 -1.55 8.55 7.41
CA ASP A 89 -0.80 8.95 8.60
C ASP A 89 0.65 8.48 8.51
N ARG A 90 1.56 9.43 8.69
CA ARG A 90 3.00 9.22 8.55
C ARG A 90 3.49 8.01 9.34
N PHE A 91 3.06 7.85 10.59
CA PHE A 91 3.56 6.76 11.43
C PHE A 91 3.08 5.40 10.91
N VAL A 92 1.85 5.32 10.38
CA VAL A 92 1.34 4.09 9.77
C VAL A 92 2.13 3.74 8.52
N VAL A 93 2.34 4.70 7.63
CA VAL A 93 3.07 4.46 6.38
C VAL A 93 4.54 4.11 6.64
N GLU A 94 5.21 4.85 7.55
CA GLU A 94 6.61 4.56 7.93
C GLU A 94 6.73 3.17 8.60
N ASP A 95 5.77 2.76 9.44
CA ASP A 95 5.74 1.43 10.04
C ASP A 95 5.50 0.33 9.00
N ILE A 96 4.58 0.53 8.05
CA ILE A 96 4.34 -0.43 6.95
C ILE A 96 5.61 -0.64 6.14
N VAL A 97 6.28 0.44 5.76
CA VAL A 97 7.54 0.37 5.00
C VAL A 97 8.61 -0.35 5.82
N LYS A 98 8.78 0.03 7.09
CA LYS A 98 9.79 -0.55 7.98
C LYS A 98 9.57 -2.05 8.19
N PHE A 99 8.36 -2.46 8.56
CA PHE A 99 8.03 -3.86 8.82
C PHE A 99 7.99 -4.69 7.54
N GLY A 100 7.66 -4.06 6.41
CA GLY A 100 7.60 -4.69 5.09
C GLY A 100 8.94 -4.87 4.37
N THR A 101 10.03 -4.26 4.85
CA THR A 101 11.35 -4.30 4.17
C THR A 101 11.82 -5.72 3.87
N GLY A 102 11.69 -6.64 4.82
CA GLY A 102 12.10 -8.05 4.65
C GLY A 102 11.29 -8.81 3.59
N PHE A 103 10.11 -8.29 3.22
CA PHE A 103 9.19 -8.90 2.27
C PHE A 103 9.13 -8.15 0.93
N ARG A 104 10.00 -7.15 0.75
CA ARG A 104 9.97 -6.22 -0.40
C ARG A 104 8.60 -5.53 -0.53
N PHE A 105 7.94 -5.28 0.59
CA PHE A 105 6.60 -4.70 0.59
C PHE A 105 6.64 -3.27 0.02
N GLY A 106 5.73 -2.98 -0.90
CA GLY A 106 5.66 -1.72 -1.62
C GLY A 106 4.56 -0.77 -1.12
N LEU A 107 4.46 0.39 -1.76
CA LEU A 107 3.37 1.36 -1.58
C LEU A 107 2.63 1.63 -2.89
N GLU A 108 1.34 1.91 -2.79
CA GLU A 108 0.50 2.33 -3.91
C GLU A 108 -0.02 3.74 -3.67
N ALA A 109 0.07 4.56 -4.71
CA ALA A 109 -0.35 5.96 -4.72
C ALA A 109 -1.44 6.17 -5.77
N GLY A 110 -2.55 6.80 -5.37
CA GLY A 110 -3.68 7.12 -6.25
C GLY A 110 -3.73 8.59 -6.68
N SER A 111 -2.81 9.43 -6.20
CA SER A 111 -2.79 10.88 -6.43
C SER A 111 -1.38 11.46 -6.33
N LYS A 112 -1.16 12.68 -6.86
CA LYS A 112 0.14 13.38 -6.79
C LYS A 112 0.68 13.53 -5.34
N PRO A 113 -0.14 13.95 -4.33
CA PRO A 113 0.33 14.02 -2.94
C PRO A 113 0.69 12.66 -2.35
N GLU A 114 -0.09 11.62 -2.65
CA GLU A 114 0.19 10.25 -2.21
C GLU A 114 1.48 9.71 -2.85
N LEU A 115 1.76 10.06 -4.11
CA LEU A 115 3.00 9.69 -4.78
C LEU A 115 4.22 10.30 -4.09
N LEU A 116 4.17 11.58 -3.72
CA LEU A 116 5.25 12.23 -2.96
C LEU A 116 5.45 11.58 -1.58
N LEU A 117 4.36 11.27 -0.87
CA LEU A 117 4.42 10.57 0.41
C LEU A 117 5.04 9.17 0.25
N ALA A 118 4.62 8.43 -0.76
CA ALA A 118 5.12 7.09 -1.04
C ALA A 118 6.61 7.10 -1.43
N MET A 119 7.02 8.03 -2.29
CA MET A 119 8.43 8.23 -2.65
C MET A 119 9.30 8.52 -1.42
N SER A 120 8.87 9.46 -0.58
CA SER A 120 9.59 9.84 0.64
C SER A 120 9.72 8.67 1.62
N SER A 121 8.65 7.89 1.78
CA SER A 121 8.62 6.77 2.72
C SER A 121 9.47 5.59 2.23
N LEU A 122 9.38 5.25 0.94
CA LEU A 122 10.12 4.14 0.33
C LEU A 122 11.64 4.33 0.31
N CYS A 123 12.15 5.57 0.42
CA CYS A 123 13.58 5.82 0.61
C CYS A 123 14.17 5.12 1.85
N LYS A 124 13.34 4.75 2.83
CA LYS A 124 13.74 4.00 4.04
C LYS A 124 13.32 2.52 4.01
N GLY A 125 12.75 2.07 2.88
CA GLY A 125 12.22 0.73 2.69
C GLY A 125 13.17 -0.21 1.96
N SER A 126 12.61 -1.30 1.45
CA SER A 126 13.31 -2.19 0.53
C SER A 126 13.56 -1.49 -0.82
N SER A 127 14.77 -1.61 -1.36
CA SER A 127 15.11 -1.17 -2.72
C SER A 127 14.34 -1.93 -3.81
N GLU A 128 13.83 -3.12 -3.51
CA GLU A 128 12.99 -3.92 -4.40
C GLU A 128 11.49 -3.64 -4.23
N GLY A 129 11.12 -2.81 -3.24
CA GLY A 129 9.74 -2.45 -2.94
C GLY A 129 9.07 -1.71 -4.11
N LEU A 130 7.91 -2.20 -4.53
CA LEU A 130 7.15 -1.58 -5.61
C LEU A 130 6.57 -0.23 -5.21
N LEU A 131 6.63 0.74 -6.11
CA LEU A 131 5.84 1.97 -6.07
C LEU A 131 4.80 1.91 -7.19
N VAL A 132 3.56 1.58 -6.87
CA VAL A 132 2.49 1.43 -7.87
C VAL A 132 1.72 2.73 -7.98
N CYS A 133 1.66 3.29 -9.19
CA CYS A 133 0.98 4.55 -9.46
C CYS A 133 -0.37 4.31 -10.17
N ASN A 134 -1.48 4.47 -9.44
CA ASN A 134 -2.84 4.46 -9.98
C ASN A 134 -3.48 5.86 -9.93
N GLY A 135 -4.77 5.91 -10.28
CA GLY A 135 -5.57 7.13 -10.28
C GLY A 135 -5.43 7.92 -11.58
N PHE A 136 -6.02 9.11 -11.59
CA PHE A 136 -5.95 10.02 -12.74
C PHE A 136 -4.56 10.65 -12.84
N LYS A 137 -3.92 10.56 -14.00
CA LYS A 137 -2.54 11.01 -14.22
C LYS A 137 -2.49 12.12 -15.25
N ASP A 138 -2.07 13.30 -14.81
CA ASP A 138 -1.69 14.41 -15.69
C ASP A 138 -0.18 14.40 -15.96
N ALA A 139 0.29 15.38 -16.74
CA ALA A 139 1.70 15.46 -17.14
C ALA A 139 2.65 15.56 -15.93
N GLU A 140 2.23 16.29 -14.89
CA GLU A 140 3.00 16.45 -13.66
C GLU A 140 3.10 15.14 -12.88
N TYR A 141 1.99 14.40 -12.76
CA TYR A 141 1.99 13.09 -12.13
C TYR A 141 2.98 12.16 -12.84
N ILE A 142 2.86 12.04 -14.17
CA ILE A 142 3.74 11.16 -14.96
C ILE A 142 5.21 11.59 -14.83
N SER A 143 5.49 12.90 -14.89
CA SER A 143 6.84 13.42 -14.68
C SER A 143 7.38 13.02 -13.31
N LEU A 144 6.58 13.14 -12.25
CA LEU A 144 6.97 12.76 -10.90
C LEU A 144 7.23 11.25 -10.77
N ALA A 145 6.40 10.41 -11.37
CA ALA A 145 6.62 8.96 -11.39
C ALA A 145 7.91 8.58 -12.14
N LEU A 146 8.27 9.31 -13.19
CA LEU A 146 9.55 9.13 -13.89
C LEU A 146 10.74 9.68 -13.08
N VAL A 147 10.55 10.73 -12.28
CA VAL A 147 11.56 11.15 -11.28
C VAL A 147 11.78 10.04 -10.25
N ALA A 148 10.71 9.40 -9.74
CA ALA A 148 10.82 8.27 -8.82
C ALA A 148 11.67 7.13 -9.42
N ARG A 149 11.50 6.82 -10.71
CA ARG A 149 12.37 5.89 -11.45
C ARG A 149 13.83 6.34 -11.49
N LYS A 150 14.12 7.62 -11.76
CA LYS A 150 15.49 8.17 -11.72
C LYS A 150 16.12 8.05 -10.33
N LEU A 151 15.31 8.13 -9.27
CA LEU A 151 15.70 7.90 -7.89
C LEU A 151 15.79 6.40 -7.53
N GLN A 152 15.74 5.51 -8.53
CA GLN A 152 15.86 4.06 -8.38
C GLN A 152 14.72 3.41 -7.58
N LEU A 153 13.58 4.09 -7.40
CA LEU A 153 12.37 3.46 -6.87
C LEU A 153 11.77 2.55 -7.96
N ASN A 154 11.34 1.35 -7.57
CA ASN A 154 10.74 0.36 -8.46
C ASN A 154 9.30 0.76 -8.84
N THR A 155 9.19 1.83 -9.63
CA THR A 155 7.94 2.53 -9.92
C THR A 155 7.24 1.95 -11.13
N VAL A 156 5.97 1.58 -10.98
CA VAL A 156 5.11 1.07 -12.06
C VAL A 156 3.98 2.06 -12.31
N ILE A 157 3.90 2.60 -13.52
CA ILE A 157 2.83 3.50 -13.95
C ILE A 157 1.69 2.66 -14.51
N VAL A 158 0.59 2.55 -13.77
CA VAL A 158 -0.56 1.74 -14.19
C VAL A 158 -1.51 2.55 -15.06
N LEU A 159 -1.61 2.20 -16.35
CA LEU A 159 -2.56 2.85 -17.26
C LEU A 159 -3.99 2.47 -16.90
N GLU A 160 -4.81 3.49 -16.66
CA GLU A 160 -6.24 3.36 -16.40
C GLU A 160 -7.10 3.88 -17.56
N GLN A 161 -6.52 4.68 -18.46
CA GLN A 161 -7.13 5.18 -19.69
C GLN A 161 -6.13 5.03 -20.85
N GLU A 162 -6.62 4.87 -22.08
CA GLU A 162 -5.76 4.57 -23.25
C GLU A 162 -4.89 5.78 -23.59
N GLU A 163 -5.43 6.98 -23.40
CA GLU A 163 -4.82 8.28 -23.69
C GLU A 163 -3.63 8.59 -22.77
N GLU A 164 -3.55 7.96 -21.58
CA GLU A 164 -2.41 8.10 -20.68
C GLU A 164 -1.10 7.57 -21.30
N LEU A 165 -1.19 6.64 -22.25
CA LEU A 165 -0.01 6.05 -22.88
C LEU A 165 0.79 7.08 -23.68
N ASP A 166 0.11 7.95 -24.44
CA ASP A 166 0.75 9.03 -25.20
C ASP A 166 1.56 9.93 -24.29
N LEU A 167 0.95 10.32 -23.18
CA LEU A 167 1.56 11.18 -22.19
C LEU A 167 2.80 10.53 -21.56
N VAL A 168 2.74 9.24 -21.24
CA VAL A 168 3.87 8.47 -20.71
C VAL A 168 5.01 8.42 -21.73
N ILE A 169 4.74 8.09 -22.99
CA ILE A 169 5.77 8.01 -24.04
C ILE A 169 6.43 9.37 -24.26
N ASP A 170 5.64 10.44 -24.43
CA ASP A 170 6.17 11.76 -24.72
C ASP A 170 7.06 12.30 -23.59
N ILE A 171 6.61 12.16 -22.34
CA ILE A 171 7.36 12.66 -21.18
C ILE A 171 8.59 11.78 -20.93
N SER A 172 8.47 10.46 -21.08
CA SER A 172 9.60 9.53 -20.89
C SER A 172 10.74 9.82 -21.86
N ARG A 173 10.44 10.11 -23.14
CA ARG A 173 11.42 10.53 -24.15
C ARG A 173 12.06 11.87 -23.80
N LYS A 174 11.26 12.87 -23.40
CA LYS A 174 11.77 14.20 -22.96
C LYS A 174 12.69 14.10 -21.75
N MET A 175 12.41 13.20 -20.82
CA MET A 175 13.19 13.02 -19.59
C MET A 175 14.34 12.01 -19.72
N ALA A 176 14.41 11.29 -20.84
CA ALA A 176 15.31 10.15 -21.07
C ALA A 176 15.24 9.10 -19.94
N VAL A 177 14.01 8.70 -19.56
CA VAL A 177 13.76 7.69 -18.51
C VAL A 177 12.94 6.56 -19.09
N GLN A 178 13.41 5.33 -18.98
CA GLN A 178 12.61 4.17 -19.38
C GLN A 178 11.47 3.94 -18.36
N PRO A 179 10.19 4.08 -18.78
CA PRO A 179 9.06 3.80 -17.91
C PRO A 179 8.87 2.30 -17.72
N VAL A 180 8.29 1.91 -16.59
CA VAL A 180 7.66 0.59 -16.41
C VAL A 180 6.16 0.80 -16.39
N ILE A 181 5.45 0.11 -17.30
CA ILE A 181 4.03 0.32 -17.53
C ILE A 181 3.26 -0.91 -17.06
N GLY A 182 2.26 -0.68 -16.19
CA GLY A 182 1.23 -1.65 -15.84
C GLY A 182 -0.08 -1.32 -16.55
N LEU A 183 -0.99 -2.28 -16.66
CA LEU A 183 -2.31 -2.07 -17.27
C LEU A 183 -3.42 -2.48 -16.30
N ARG A 184 -4.39 -1.60 -16.07
CA ARG A 184 -5.60 -1.95 -15.31
C ARG A 184 -6.64 -2.51 -16.28
N ALA A 185 -6.89 -3.81 -16.26
CA ALA A 185 -7.91 -4.42 -17.12
C ALA A 185 -9.33 -4.28 -16.55
N LYS A 186 -10.32 -3.99 -17.42
CA LYS A 186 -11.74 -4.12 -17.09
C LYS A 186 -12.15 -5.58 -17.12
N LEU A 187 -12.60 -6.10 -15.98
CA LEU A 187 -13.11 -7.47 -15.88
C LEU A 187 -14.60 -7.51 -16.26
N ARG A 188 -15.00 -8.53 -17.02
CA ARG A 188 -16.42 -8.78 -17.38
C ARG A 188 -17.22 -9.47 -16.27
N THR A 189 -16.55 -9.97 -15.24
CA THR A 189 -17.17 -10.57 -14.06
C THR A 189 -17.80 -9.50 -13.17
N LYS A 190 -19.12 -9.53 -13.03
CA LYS A 190 -19.84 -8.71 -12.03
C LYS A 190 -19.67 -9.35 -10.66
N HIS A 191 -19.11 -8.61 -9.71
CA HIS A 191 -19.11 -9.02 -8.30
C HIS A 191 -20.40 -8.51 -7.64
N SER A 192 -21.10 -9.40 -6.95
CA SER A 192 -22.21 -9.04 -6.05
C SER A 192 -21.64 -8.45 -4.76
N GLY A 193 -21.48 -7.12 -4.70
CA GLY A 193 -20.96 -6.42 -3.53
C GLY A 193 -21.06 -4.89 -3.63
N HIS A 194 -20.67 -4.16 -2.58
CA HIS A 194 -20.78 -2.68 -2.49
C HIS A 194 -20.01 -1.91 -3.59
N PHE A 195 -19.04 -2.55 -4.26
CA PHE A 195 -18.29 -1.99 -5.39
C PHE A 195 -18.77 -2.52 -6.77
N GLY A 196 -19.94 -3.17 -6.82
CA GLY A 196 -20.51 -3.74 -8.04
C GLY A 196 -20.85 -2.69 -9.12
N SER A 197 -21.03 -1.43 -8.74
CA SER A 197 -21.30 -0.31 -9.68
C SER A 197 -20.04 0.31 -10.30
N THR A 198 -18.86 0.11 -9.69
CA THR A 198 -17.56 0.55 -10.25
C THR A 198 -16.80 -0.58 -10.93
N SER A 199 -17.29 -1.81 -10.82
CA SER A 199 -16.78 -3.01 -11.50
C SER A 199 -17.61 -3.35 -12.74
N GLY A 200 -16.96 -3.93 -13.76
CA GLY A 200 -17.59 -4.25 -15.05
C GLY A 200 -17.25 -3.26 -16.15
N GLU A 201 -17.80 -3.48 -17.35
CA GLU A 201 -17.49 -2.73 -18.57
C GLU A 201 -17.75 -1.21 -18.44
N LYS A 202 -18.67 -0.82 -17.55
CA LYS A 202 -19.05 0.57 -17.22
C LYS A 202 -18.21 1.23 -16.12
N GLY A 203 -17.18 0.56 -15.59
CA GLY A 203 -16.27 1.17 -14.61
C GLY A 203 -15.58 2.42 -15.16
N LYS A 204 -15.38 3.44 -14.31
CA LYS A 204 -14.73 4.72 -14.68
C LYS A 204 -13.28 4.53 -15.11
N PHE A 205 -12.61 3.52 -14.56
CA PHE A 205 -11.18 3.26 -14.78
C PHE A 205 -10.96 1.85 -15.33
N GLY A 206 -9.86 1.70 -16.06
CA GLY A 206 -9.41 0.45 -16.66
C GLY A 206 -9.71 0.36 -18.15
N LEU A 207 -8.93 -0.49 -18.80
CA LEU A 207 -8.92 -0.71 -20.24
C LEU A 207 -9.74 -1.94 -20.61
N THR A 208 -10.56 -1.81 -21.64
CA THR A 208 -11.17 -2.97 -22.30
C THR A 208 -10.11 -3.79 -23.03
N THR A 209 -10.43 -5.04 -23.40
CA THR A 209 -9.55 -5.90 -24.19
C THR A 209 -9.06 -5.23 -25.47
N THR A 210 -9.94 -4.52 -26.18
CA THR A 210 -9.59 -3.80 -27.41
C THR A 210 -8.58 -2.68 -27.15
N GLN A 211 -8.76 -1.93 -26.06
CA GLN A 211 -7.84 -0.85 -25.67
C GLN A 211 -6.47 -1.42 -25.26
N ILE A 212 -6.44 -2.54 -24.52
CA ILE A 212 -5.19 -3.24 -24.17
C ILE A 212 -4.43 -3.64 -25.45
N LEU A 213 -5.11 -4.21 -26.44
CA LEU A 213 -4.45 -4.59 -27.71
C LEU A 213 -3.89 -3.38 -28.47
N ARG A 214 -4.56 -2.22 -28.41
CA ARG A 214 -4.06 -0.98 -29.02
C ARG A 214 -2.84 -0.45 -28.28
N VAL A 215 -2.87 -0.44 -26.95
CA VAL A 215 -1.71 -0.10 -26.10
C VAL A 215 -0.50 -0.96 -26.45
N VAL A 216 -0.67 -2.29 -26.54
CA VAL A 216 0.42 -3.21 -26.90
C VAL A 216 0.96 -2.95 -28.31
N ARG A 217 0.09 -2.68 -29.29
CA ARG A 217 0.54 -2.35 -30.66
C ARG A 217 1.36 -1.07 -30.69
N LYS A 218 0.87 -0.02 -30.02
CA LYS A 218 1.56 1.26 -29.95
C LYS A 218 2.93 1.15 -29.27
N LEU A 219 3.04 0.36 -28.20
CA LEU A 219 4.31 0.08 -27.54
C LEU A 219 5.32 -0.70 -28.40
N LYS A 220 4.87 -1.46 -29.41
CA LYS A 220 5.76 -2.11 -30.38
C LYS A 220 6.30 -1.16 -31.45
N GLU A 221 5.58 -0.08 -31.71
CA GLU A 221 5.90 0.92 -32.74
C GLU A 221 6.69 2.11 -32.19
N SER A 222 6.69 2.30 -30.86
CA SER A 222 7.29 3.44 -30.14
C SER A 222 8.72 3.21 -29.70
#